data_AF-A0AAU9Y5V9-F1
#
_entry.id   AF-A0AAU9Y5V9-F1
#
_cell.length_a   1.000
_cell.length_b   1.000
_cell.length_c   1.000
_cell.angle_alpha   90.00
_cell.angle_beta   90.00
_cell.angle_gamma   90.00
#
_symmetry.space_group_name_H-M   'P 1'
#
loop_
_entity.id
_entity.type
_entity.pdbx_description
1 polymer ?
#
loop_
_entity_poly.entity_id
_entity_poly.type
_entity_poly.pdbx_seq_one_letter_code
_entity_poly.pdbx_strand_id
1 'polypeptide(L)'
;MEVEYIKNRVAGGIVTLQERIEDDVEEMCEEILIPLAKEFKIKTSPKELPEGLRGYFRDIYWSLKVHLVFHLGIADELQNSDKLLNEVGAWGGLTNEEMDKLPDQNHVVDPGSKLVEMVSDIMDCRGDRGSTDHANRVMTMVKALLSKLSRKNIFKPKVLARVSHTGRSFIGASIAVSHFLRPICLFHRISNLKQSLGKAIVHFEPLNIPDRLNWIFEAFHKKKYNSEKNLCQNCNMMFCGNRSENGETSFLAACAEYCAVNQLLPDELNLGQSDDVQVADRLTRNLARCSDLFENFSSISKKCIDAADSGNKDNIEVVYQEVICRLHIFGLSPECNPYF
;
A
#
# COMPACT_ATOMS: atom_id res chain seq x y z
N MET A 1 20.25 -16.66 -9.02
CA MET A 1 19.42 -15.57 -8.44
C MET A 1 18.00 -16.08 -8.21
N GLU A 2 17.46 -16.75 -9.23
CA GLU A 2 16.15 -17.39 -9.31
C GLU A 2 15.88 -18.32 -8.13
N VAL A 3 16.85 -19.19 -7.80
CA VAL A 3 16.75 -20.14 -6.69
C VAL A 3 16.58 -19.42 -5.36
N GLU A 4 17.36 -18.36 -5.11
CA GLU A 4 17.28 -17.59 -3.87
C GLU A 4 15.97 -16.79 -3.80
N TYR A 5 15.56 -16.19 -4.92
CA TYR A 5 14.31 -15.45 -5.02
C TYR A 5 13.10 -16.35 -4.70
N ILE A 6 12.97 -17.51 -5.36
CA ILE A 6 11.84 -18.41 -5.09
C ILE A 6 11.91 -18.97 -3.67
N LYS A 7 13.06 -19.48 -3.22
CA LYS A 7 13.16 -20.07 -1.88
C LYS A 7 12.92 -19.06 -0.77
N ASN A 8 13.62 -17.92 -0.80
CA ASN A 8 13.66 -17.00 0.33
C ASN A 8 12.60 -15.89 0.23
N ARG A 9 12.36 -15.34 -0.97
CA ARG A 9 11.46 -14.18 -1.14
C ARG A 9 10.02 -14.59 -1.36
N VAL A 10 9.79 -15.64 -2.15
CA VAL A 10 8.44 -16.10 -2.51
C VAL A 10 7.96 -17.17 -1.52
N ALA A 11 8.50 -18.39 -1.58
CA ALA A 11 8.06 -19.51 -0.76
C ALA A 11 8.24 -19.25 0.74
N GLY A 12 9.47 -18.95 1.19
CA GLY A 12 9.73 -18.61 2.59
C GLY A 12 8.99 -17.36 3.05
N GLY A 13 8.77 -16.39 2.15
CA GLY A 13 7.97 -15.20 2.42
C GLY A 13 6.49 -15.51 2.64
N ILE A 14 5.91 -16.45 1.89
CA ILE A 14 4.54 -16.94 2.08
C ILE A 14 4.42 -17.64 3.43
N VAL A 15 5.28 -18.62 3.70
CA VAL A 15 5.22 -19.41 4.94
C VAL A 15 5.37 -18.51 6.16
N THR A 16 6.39 -17.64 6.15
CA THR A 16 6.61 -16.67 7.24
C THR A 16 5.41 -15.74 7.42
N LEU A 17 4.72 -15.36 6.33
CA LEU A 17 3.55 -14.49 6.42
C LEU A 17 2.34 -15.23 6.98
N GLN A 18 2.10 -16.47 6.58
CA GLN A 18 1.03 -17.30 7.11
C GLN A 18 1.18 -17.50 8.62
N GLU A 19 2.41 -17.70 9.10
CA GLU A 19 2.69 -17.86 10.54
C GLU A 19 2.44 -16.61 11.40
N ARG A 20 2.31 -15.42 10.80
CA ARG A 20 2.30 -14.15 11.54
C ARG A 20 1.19 -13.17 11.15
N ILE A 21 0.40 -13.48 10.12
CA ILE A 21 -0.54 -12.49 9.57
C ILE A 21 -1.63 -12.15 10.59
N GLU A 22 -2.05 -13.11 11.41
CA GLU A 22 -2.93 -12.88 12.55
C GLU A 22 -2.31 -11.88 13.53
N ASP A 23 -1.09 -12.11 13.99
CA ASP A 23 -0.36 -11.19 14.87
C ASP A 23 -0.21 -9.79 14.25
N ASP A 24 0.09 -9.70 12.96
CA ASP A 24 0.24 -8.43 12.25
C ASP A 24 -1.10 -7.65 12.19
N VAL A 25 -2.24 -8.35 12.04
CA VAL A 25 -3.59 -7.78 12.05
C VAL A 25 -4.02 -7.40 13.47
N GLU A 26 -3.78 -8.26 14.44
CA GLU A 26 -4.04 -8.01 15.86
C GLU A 26 -3.29 -6.75 16.32
N GLU A 27 -1.98 -6.67 16.05
CA GLU A 27 -1.17 -5.51 16.39
C GLU A 27 -1.68 -4.21 15.71
N MET A 28 -2.13 -4.29 14.45
CA MET A 28 -2.73 -3.13 13.76
C MET A 28 -4.03 -2.67 14.44
N CYS A 29 -4.86 -3.63 14.87
CA CYS A 29 -6.10 -3.34 15.59
C CYS A 29 -5.83 -2.76 16.98
N GLU A 30 -5.04 -3.45 17.81
CA GLU A 30 -4.82 -3.12 19.22
C GLU A 30 -3.98 -1.86 19.43
N GLU A 31 -2.91 -1.67 18.66
CA GLU A 31 -1.96 -0.58 18.91
C GLU A 31 -2.37 0.73 18.23
N ILE A 32 -3.10 0.63 17.11
CA ILE A 32 -3.49 1.78 16.30
C ILE A 32 -5.01 1.97 16.29
N LEU A 33 -5.76 1.09 15.65
CA LEU A 33 -7.16 1.37 15.28
C LEU A 33 -8.07 1.54 16.51
N ILE A 34 -7.92 0.67 17.50
CA ILE A 34 -8.71 0.69 18.74
C ILE A 34 -8.43 1.93 19.58
N PRO A 35 -7.17 2.26 19.93
CA PRO A 35 -6.85 3.49 20.64
C PRO A 35 -7.32 4.73 19.89
N LEU A 36 -7.15 4.75 18.57
CA LEU A 36 -7.54 5.87 17.73
C LEU A 36 -9.06 6.10 17.75
N ALA A 37 -9.86 5.04 17.57
CA ALA A 37 -11.31 5.12 17.65
C ALA A 37 -11.79 5.56 19.04
N LYS A 38 -11.18 5.05 20.12
CA LYS A 38 -11.49 5.45 21.50
C LYS A 38 -11.19 6.92 21.74
N GLU A 39 -10.05 7.42 21.28
CA GLU A 39 -9.71 8.84 21.40
C GLU A 39 -10.75 9.74 20.71
N PHE A 40 -11.27 9.33 19.55
CA PHE A 40 -12.30 10.09 18.85
C PHE A 40 -13.69 9.97 19.47
N LYS A 41 -14.10 8.78 19.92
CA LYS A 41 -15.38 8.60 20.63
C LYS A 41 -15.46 9.40 21.93
N ILE A 42 -14.32 9.69 22.57
CA ILE A 42 -14.28 10.55 23.77
C ILE A 42 -14.46 12.03 23.37
N LYS A 43 -14.03 12.44 22.18
CA LYS A 43 -14.08 13.84 21.70
C LYS A 43 -15.40 14.18 20.99
N THR A 44 -16.07 13.23 20.36
CA THR A 44 -17.37 13.39 19.68
C THR A 44 -18.44 12.61 20.44
N SER A 45 -19.59 13.24 20.75
CA SER A 45 -20.74 12.65 21.47
C SER A 45 -20.92 11.12 21.30
N PRO A 46 -21.29 10.36 22.36
CA PRO A 46 -20.81 9.00 22.60
C PRO A 46 -21.32 7.88 21.69
N LYS A 47 -22.11 8.19 20.66
CA LYS A 47 -22.83 7.16 19.92
C LYS A 47 -22.15 6.75 18.62
N GLU A 48 -21.53 7.67 17.88
CA GLU A 48 -21.15 7.38 16.48
C GLU A 48 -19.92 8.18 16.02
N LEU A 49 -18.97 7.52 15.34
CA LEU A 49 -17.88 8.20 14.63
C LEU A 49 -18.45 9.02 13.46
N PRO A 50 -17.86 10.18 13.12
CA PRO A 50 -18.19 10.92 11.90
C PRO A 50 -18.13 10.02 10.66
N GLU A 51 -19.09 10.18 9.75
CA GLU A 51 -19.22 9.32 8.55
C GLU A 51 -17.93 9.24 7.71
N GLY A 52 -17.21 10.36 7.59
CA GLY A 52 -15.89 10.38 6.92
C GLY A 52 -14.85 9.47 7.58
N LEU A 53 -14.84 9.38 8.91
CA LEU A 53 -13.94 8.48 9.64
C LEU A 53 -14.37 7.02 9.54
N ARG A 54 -15.69 6.74 9.52
CA ARG A 54 -16.20 5.39 9.32
C ARG A 54 -15.71 4.78 8.01
N GLY A 55 -15.70 5.57 6.93
CA GLY A 55 -15.17 5.14 5.63
C GLY A 55 -13.74 4.59 5.73
N TYR A 56 -12.85 5.28 6.46
CA TYR A 56 -11.49 4.81 6.65
C TYR A 56 -11.38 3.53 7.49
N PHE A 57 -12.16 3.42 8.58
CA PHE A 57 -12.19 2.18 9.37
C PHE A 57 -12.72 1.00 8.55
N ARG A 58 -13.75 1.23 7.72
CA ARG A 58 -14.31 0.22 6.81
C ARG A 58 -13.31 -0.22 5.75
N ASP A 59 -12.62 0.73 5.10
CA ASP A 59 -11.58 0.43 4.10
C ASP A 59 -10.44 -0.41 4.71
N ILE A 60 -9.98 -0.02 5.91
CA ILE A 60 -8.91 -0.74 6.62
C ILE A 60 -9.39 -2.13 7.06
N TYR A 61 -10.57 -2.23 7.67
CA TYR A 61 -11.19 -3.51 8.08
C TYR A 61 -11.17 -4.51 6.93
N TRP A 62 -11.71 -4.09 5.78
CA TRP A 62 -11.85 -4.96 4.62
C TRP A 62 -10.49 -5.39 4.07
N SER A 63 -9.50 -4.51 4.02
CA SER A 63 -8.15 -4.89 3.60
C SER A 63 -7.48 -5.87 4.56
N LEU A 64 -7.61 -5.67 5.88
CA LEU A 64 -7.09 -6.60 6.87
C LEU A 64 -7.78 -7.97 6.74
N LYS A 65 -9.11 -7.98 6.55
CA LYS A 65 -9.88 -9.21 6.32
C LYS A 65 -9.44 -9.93 5.04
N VAL A 66 -9.20 -9.20 3.94
CA VAL A 66 -8.64 -9.81 2.71
C VAL A 66 -7.33 -10.50 3.05
N HIS A 67 -6.42 -9.87 3.78
CA HIS A 67 -5.13 -10.48 4.09
C HIS A 67 -5.26 -11.78 4.90
N LEU A 68 -6.16 -11.83 5.90
CA LEU A 68 -6.42 -13.05 6.65
C LEU A 68 -6.94 -14.16 5.74
N VAL A 69 -8.05 -13.91 5.04
CA VAL A 69 -8.71 -14.91 4.18
C VAL A 69 -7.80 -15.37 3.04
N PHE A 70 -7.04 -14.44 2.45
CA PHE A 70 -6.18 -14.72 1.31
C PHE A 70 -4.97 -15.60 1.69
N HIS A 71 -4.38 -15.40 2.88
CA HIS A 71 -3.18 -16.14 3.28
C HIS A 71 -3.49 -17.41 4.08
N LEU A 72 -4.55 -17.40 4.90
CA LEU A 72 -4.91 -18.51 5.79
C LEU A 72 -6.06 -19.36 5.25
N GLY A 73 -6.78 -18.87 4.24
CA GLY A 73 -8.02 -19.48 3.77
C GLY A 73 -9.21 -19.15 4.67
N ILE A 74 -10.31 -19.87 4.47
CA ILE A 74 -11.50 -19.79 5.31
C ILE A 74 -11.33 -20.86 6.39
N ALA A 75 -10.77 -20.48 7.53
CA ALA A 75 -10.64 -21.37 8.69
C ALA A 75 -11.65 -20.97 9.76
N ASP A 76 -12.27 -21.96 10.41
CA ASP A 76 -13.23 -21.77 11.52
C ASP A 76 -12.57 -21.26 12.82
N GLU A 77 -11.25 -21.04 12.83
CA GLU A 77 -10.41 -20.89 14.05
C GLU A 77 -9.77 -19.50 14.26
N LEU A 78 -10.14 -18.46 13.50
CA LEU A 78 -9.61 -17.07 13.61
C LEU A 78 -10.05 -16.29 14.88
N GLN A 79 -10.18 -16.96 16.03
CA GLN A 79 -11.03 -16.53 17.15
C GLN A 79 -10.66 -15.18 17.81
N ASN A 80 -9.37 -14.82 17.92
CA ASN A 80 -8.96 -13.59 18.60
C ASN A 80 -8.88 -12.39 17.64
N SER A 81 -8.22 -12.57 16.48
CA SER A 81 -8.13 -11.53 15.45
C SER A 81 -9.51 -11.13 14.93
N ASP A 82 -10.44 -12.10 14.78
CA ASP A 82 -11.80 -11.81 14.32
C ASP A 82 -12.56 -10.92 15.31
N LYS A 83 -12.37 -11.09 16.62
CA LYS A 83 -13.06 -10.25 17.60
C LYS A 83 -12.63 -8.79 17.51
N LEU A 84 -11.31 -8.54 17.46
CA LEU A 84 -10.77 -7.18 17.36
C LEU A 84 -11.09 -6.56 16.01
N LEU A 85 -10.97 -7.34 14.94
CA LEU A 85 -11.29 -6.91 13.59
C LEU A 85 -12.79 -6.59 13.46
N ASN A 86 -13.69 -7.38 14.04
CA ASN A 86 -15.11 -7.09 14.07
C ASN A 86 -15.45 -5.81 14.85
N GLU A 87 -14.71 -5.49 15.91
CA GLU A 87 -14.85 -4.19 16.60
C GLU A 87 -14.49 -3.03 15.67
N VAL A 88 -13.40 -3.16 14.90
CA VAL A 88 -13.00 -2.20 13.86
C VAL A 88 -14.07 -2.08 12.76
N GLY A 89 -14.62 -3.22 12.30
CA GLY A 89 -15.69 -3.26 11.29
C GLY A 89 -16.97 -2.56 11.75
N ALA A 90 -17.39 -2.81 13.00
CA ALA A 90 -18.54 -2.15 13.61
C ALA A 90 -18.35 -0.62 13.70
N TRP A 91 -17.13 -0.14 13.95
CA TRP A 91 -16.83 1.29 13.89
C TRP A 91 -16.82 1.86 12.49
N GLY A 92 -16.49 1.05 11.48
CA GLY A 92 -16.70 1.35 10.07
C GLY A 92 -18.17 1.39 9.66
N GLY A 93 -19.11 1.10 10.58
CA GLY A 93 -20.55 1.09 10.31
C GLY A 93 -21.03 -0.21 9.66
N LEU A 94 -20.23 -1.28 9.68
CA LEU A 94 -20.63 -2.56 9.13
C LEU A 94 -21.53 -3.33 10.09
N THR A 95 -22.56 -3.96 9.53
CA THR A 95 -23.41 -4.93 10.22
C THR A 95 -22.72 -6.29 10.34
N ASN A 96 -23.17 -7.15 11.26
CA ASN A 96 -22.66 -8.53 11.34
C ASN A 96 -22.85 -9.27 10.01
N GLU A 97 -24.00 -9.10 9.35
CA GLU A 97 -24.28 -9.73 8.04
C GLU A 97 -23.29 -9.28 6.94
N GLU A 98 -22.87 -8.02 6.95
CA GLU A 98 -21.82 -7.54 6.05
C GLU A 98 -20.46 -8.09 6.45
N MET A 99 -20.15 -8.09 7.74
CA MET A 99 -18.90 -8.63 8.28
C MET A 99 -18.76 -10.14 8.06
N ASP A 100 -19.84 -10.89 7.87
CA ASP A 100 -19.80 -12.33 7.55
C ASP A 100 -19.45 -12.62 6.08
N LYS A 101 -19.55 -11.64 5.19
CA LYS A 101 -19.25 -11.83 3.76
C LYS A 101 -17.75 -12.02 3.53
N LEU A 102 -17.41 -12.89 2.57
CA LEU A 102 -16.03 -13.04 2.12
C LEU A 102 -15.59 -11.77 1.37
N PRO A 103 -14.40 -11.25 1.67
CA PRO A 103 -13.87 -10.12 0.95
C PRO A 103 -13.41 -10.54 -0.46
N ASP A 104 -13.34 -9.58 -1.37
CA ASP A 104 -12.87 -9.78 -2.74
C ASP A 104 -11.68 -8.86 -3.06
N GLN A 105 -11.17 -8.92 -4.29
CA GLN A 105 -10.05 -8.08 -4.71
C GLN A 105 -10.34 -6.57 -4.60
N ASN A 106 -11.59 -6.12 -4.73
CA ASN A 106 -11.96 -4.69 -4.67
C ASN A 106 -11.74 -4.09 -3.27
N HIS A 107 -11.70 -4.94 -2.25
CA HIS A 107 -11.47 -4.58 -0.86
C HIS A 107 -9.98 -4.35 -0.52
N VAL A 108 -9.06 -4.66 -1.46
CA VAL A 108 -7.62 -4.52 -1.23
C VAL A 108 -7.19 -3.06 -1.31
N VAL A 109 -6.90 -2.46 -0.16
CA VAL A 109 -6.27 -1.14 -0.04
C VAL A 109 -4.99 -1.23 0.79
N ASP A 110 -4.14 -0.19 0.76
CA ASP A 110 -2.95 -0.10 1.63
C ASP A 110 -3.35 0.49 3.00
N PRO A 111 -3.39 -0.31 4.09
CA PRO A 111 -3.83 0.19 5.39
C PRO A 111 -2.95 1.33 5.90
N GLY A 112 -1.65 1.29 5.61
CA GLY A 112 -0.70 2.33 5.96
C GLY A 112 -1.04 3.68 5.34
N SER A 113 -1.27 3.73 4.02
CA SER A 113 -1.72 4.96 3.36
C SER A 113 -3.11 5.42 3.81
N LYS A 114 -4.06 4.50 4.00
CA LYS A 114 -5.39 4.87 4.52
C LYS A 114 -5.33 5.48 5.92
N LEU A 115 -4.41 5.01 6.77
CA LEU A 115 -4.13 5.65 8.06
C LEU A 115 -3.59 7.08 7.90
N VAL A 116 -2.71 7.32 6.92
CA VAL A 116 -2.20 8.68 6.64
C VAL A 116 -3.32 9.60 6.16
N GLU A 117 -4.19 9.12 5.26
CA GLU A 117 -5.38 9.86 4.79
C GLU A 117 -6.32 10.19 5.96
N MET A 118 -6.63 9.20 6.79
CA MET A 118 -7.47 9.37 7.99
C MET A 118 -6.90 10.45 8.92
N VAL A 119 -5.60 10.36 9.26
CA VAL A 119 -4.94 11.35 10.12
C VAL A 119 -4.91 12.74 9.45
N SER A 120 -4.71 12.81 8.13
CA SER A 120 -4.76 14.06 7.39
C SER A 120 -6.10 14.76 7.54
N ASP A 121 -7.20 14.03 7.40
CA ASP A 121 -8.55 14.58 7.53
C ASP A 121 -8.88 14.97 8.98
N ILE A 122 -8.46 14.15 9.96
CA ILE A 122 -8.60 14.48 11.38
C ILE A 122 -7.87 15.79 11.72
N MET A 123 -6.67 15.98 11.18
CA MET A 123 -5.82 17.13 11.50
C MET A 123 -6.24 18.41 10.77
N ASP A 124 -7.20 18.34 9.84
CA ASP A 124 -7.78 19.51 9.15
C ASP A 124 -8.84 20.25 10.00
N CYS A 125 -8.71 20.21 11.32
CA CYS A 125 -9.65 20.85 12.25
C CYS A 125 -9.63 22.39 12.18
N ARG A 126 -8.65 22.98 11.50
CA ARG A 126 -8.48 24.44 11.34
C ARG A 126 -8.78 24.93 9.92
N GLY A 127 -9.20 24.04 9.00
CA GLY A 127 -9.34 24.38 7.58
C GLY A 127 -8.02 24.81 6.94
N ASP A 128 -6.89 24.32 7.47
CA ASP A 128 -5.53 24.66 7.04
C ASP A 128 -4.87 23.51 6.27
N ARG A 129 -5.67 22.59 5.70
CA ARG A 129 -5.21 21.45 4.91
C ARG A 129 -4.15 21.83 3.89
N GLY A 130 -3.04 21.10 3.95
CA GLY A 130 -1.93 21.30 3.04
C GLY A 130 -1.03 22.46 3.44
N SER A 131 -1.30 23.22 4.50
CA SER A 131 -0.29 24.12 5.08
C SER A 131 0.90 23.33 5.64
N THR A 132 2.03 24.00 5.84
CA THR A 132 3.21 23.38 6.47
C THR A 132 2.90 22.93 7.91
N ASP A 133 2.09 23.69 8.66
CA ASP A 133 1.68 23.32 10.02
C ASP A 133 0.80 22.06 10.00
N HIS A 134 -0.20 22.01 9.11
CA HIS A 134 -1.04 20.82 8.91
C HIS A 134 -0.18 19.58 8.59
N ALA A 135 0.72 19.67 7.61
CA ALA A 135 1.61 18.57 7.24
C ALA A 135 2.50 18.11 8.41
N ASN A 136 3.00 19.04 9.23
CA ASN A 136 3.81 18.72 10.41
C ASN A 136 3.00 17.99 11.48
N ARG A 137 1.75 18.40 11.74
CA ARG A 137 0.85 17.70 12.67
C ARG A 137 0.53 16.29 12.18
N VAL A 138 0.21 16.14 10.89
CA VAL A 138 -0.03 14.83 10.25
C VAL A 138 1.18 13.94 10.37
N MET A 139 2.36 14.42 9.97
CA MET A 139 3.60 13.66 10.06
C MET A 139 3.89 13.22 11.49
N THR A 140 3.74 14.11 12.47
CA THR A 140 3.99 13.80 13.88
C THR A 140 3.07 12.70 14.38
N MET A 141 1.78 12.79 14.11
CA MET A 141 0.80 11.80 14.55
C MET A 141 0.97 10.45 13.83
N VAL A 142 1.18 10.45 12.50
CA VAL A 142 1.44 9.24 11.72
C VAL A 142 2.70 8.53 12.23
N LYS A 143 3.78 9.26 12.50
CA LYS A 143 5.01 8.69 13.07
C LYS A 143 4.73 8.05 14.43
N ALA A 144 4.00 8.74 15.31
CA ALA A 144 3.65 8.23 16.63
C ALA A 144 2.84 6.93 16.54
N LEU A 145 1.81 6.88 15.70
CA LEU A 145 0.97 5.69 15.50
C LEU A 145 1.78 4.52 14.91
N LEU A 146 2.42 4.73 13.76
CA LEU A 146 3.18 3.68 13.08
C LEU A 146 4.41 3.22 13.86
N SER A 147 4.91 4.02 14.82
CA SER A 147 6.02 3.61 15.68
C SER A 147 5.65 2.49 16.66
N LYS A 148 4.36 2.35 16.99
CA LYS A 148 3.85 1.31 17.90
C LYS A 148 3.90 -0.08 17.28
N LEU A 149 3.63 -0.18 15.98
CA LEU A 149 3.72 -1.46 15.27
C LEU A 149 5.16 -2.00 15.25
N SER A 150 5.29 -3.31 15.33
CA SER A 150 6.54 -4.02 15.25
C SER A 150 7.26 -3.69 13.95
N ARG A 151 8.60 -3.78 13.98
CA ARG A 151 9.39 -3.57 12.76
C ARG A 151 9.04 -4.58 11.67
N LYS A 152 8.58 -5.77 12.06
CA LYS A 152 8.25 -6.84 11.13
C LYS A 152 6.88 -6.65 10.50
N ASN A 153 5.90 -6.07 11.19
CA ASN A 153 4.52 -5.88 10.72
C ASN A 153 4.42 -5.49 9.23
N ILE A 154 3.63 -6.24 8.45
CA ILE A 154 3.48 -6.03 7.00
C ILE A 154 2.82 -4.70 6.68
N PHE A 155 1.91 -4.21 7.53
CA PHE A 155 1.11 -3.01 7.32
C PHE A 155 1.85 -1.73 7.69
N LYS A 156 3.08 -1.84 8.22
CA LYS A 156 3.92 -0.70 8.56
C LYS A 156 4.75 -0.24 7.34
N PRO A 157 4.48 0.94 6.76
CA PRO A 157 5.20 1.50 5.62
C PRO A 157 6.71 1.54 5.81
N LYS A 158 7.46 1.26 4.75
CA LYS A 158 8.91 1.38 4.77
C LYS A 158 9.37 2.84 4.79
N VAL A 159 8.60 3.71 4.14
CA VAL A 159 8.93 5.12 3.97
C VAL A 159 7.67 5.96 4.19
N LEU A 160 7.83 7.07 4.90
CA LEU A 160 6.91 8.20 4.86
C LEU A 160 7.58 9.32 4.07
N ALA A 161 6.83 10.04 3.25
CA ALA A 161 7.35 11.19 2.51
C ALA A 161 6.54 12.44 2.85
N ARG A 162 7.23 13.57 2.90
CA ARG A 162 6.64 14.91 2.80
C ARG A 162 7.04 15.48 1.45
N VAL A 163 6.05 15.98 0.72
CA VAL A 163 6.29 16.70 -0.53
C VAL A 163 5.69 18.08 -0.39
N SER A 164 6.45 19.09 -0.77
CA SER A 164 6.06 20.49 -0.65
C SER A 164 6.23 21.22 -1.97
N HIS A 165 5.27 22.08 -2.30
CA HIS A 165 5.28 22.96 -3.46
C HIS A 165 4.43 24.21 -3.19
N THR A 166 4.94 25.39 -3.55
CA THR A 166 4.24 26.70 -3.45
C THR A 166 3.56 26.95 -2.09
N GLY A 167 4.25 26.61 -1.00
CA GLY A 167 3.76 26.79 0.38
C GLY A 167 2.75 25.74 0.84
N ARG A 168 2.39 24.78 -0.02
CA ARG A 168 1.59 23.61 0.31
C ARG A 168 2.48 22.40 0.58
N SER A 169 2.07 21.51 1.47
CA SER A 169 2.81 20.33 1.89
C SER A 169 1.85 19.18 2.19
N PHE A 170 2.17 17.98 1.74
CA PHE A 170 1.37 16.78 2.00
C PHE A 170 2.25 15.59 2.38
N ILE A 171 1.65 14.68 3.14
CA ILE A 171 2.31 13.46 3.63
C ILE A 171 1.80 12.26 2.84
N GLY A 172 2.71 11.37 2.45
CA GLY A 172 2.39 10.11 1.83
C GLY A 172 3.17 8.95 2.45
N ALA A 173 2.78 7.73 2.10
CA ALA A 173 3.37 6.50 2.62
C ALA A 173 3.62 5.49 1.49
N SER A 174 4.73 4.77 1.60
CA SER A 174 5.03 3.65 0.71
C SER A 174 4.05 2.52 0.96
N ILE A 175 3.65 1.77 -0.07
CA ILE A 175 2.72 0.65 0.07
C ILE A 175 3.24 -0.39 1.09
N ALA A 176 2.37 -0.79 2.02
CA ALA A 176 2.63 -1.74 3.09
C ALA A 176 1.56 -2.84 3.10
N VAL A 177 1.68 -3.78 2.17
CA VAL A 177 0.81 -4.96 2.04
C VAL A 177 1.64 -6.19 1.65
N SER A 178 1.02 -7.37 1.73
CA SER A 178 1.66 -8.61 1.27
C SER A 178 2.15 -8.49 -0.19
N HIS A 179 3.24 -9.18 -0.53
CA HIS A 179 3.82 -9.12 -1.86
C HIS A 179 2.84 -9.56 -2.97
N PHE A 180 1.89 -10.43 -2.65
CA PHE A 180 0.90 -10.98 -3.58
C PHE A 180 -0.34 -10.12 -3.75
N LEU A 181 -0.72 -9.35 -2.71
CA LEU A 181 -1.82 -8.38 -2.79
C LEU A 181 -1.34 -6.99 -3.26
N ARG A 182 -0.02 -6.75 -3.24
CA ARG A 182 0.59 -5.50 -3.70
C ARG A 182 0.19 -5.11 -5.12
N PRO A 183 0.13 -6.01 -6.13
CA PRO A 183 -0.27 -5.62 -7.47
C PRO A 183 -1.67 -5.03 -7.54
N ILE A 184 -2.68 -5.65 -6.91
CA ILE A 184 -4.03 -5.07 -6.84
C ILE A 184 -4.02 -3.74 -6.10
N CYS A 185 -3.30 -3.68 -4.97
CA CYS A 185 -3.19 -2.44 -4.21
C CYS A 185 -2.56 -1.30 -5.03
N LEU A 186 -1.53 -1.60 -5.83
CA LEU A 186 -0.92 -0.68 -6.79
C LEU A 186 -1.92 -0.28 -7.87
N PHE A 187 -2.67 -1.22 -8.43
CA PHE A 187 -3.72 -0.94 -9.42
C PHE A 187 -4.72 0.08 -8.86
N HIS A 188 -5.30 -0.19 -7.69
CA HIS A 188 -6.26 0.72 -7.05
C HIS A 188 -5.66 2.07 -6.74
N ARG A 189 -4.41 2.12 -6.28
CA ARG A 189 -3.70 3.38 -6.07
C ARG A 189 -3.60 4.16 -7.37
N ILE A 190 -3.04 3.57 -8.41
CA ILE A 190 -2.77 4.22 -9.70
C ILE A 190 -4.07 4.70 -10.35
N SER A 191 -5.11 3.86 -10.37
CA SER A 191 -6.41 4.20 -10.95
C SER A 191 -7.08 5.39 -10.27
N ASN A 192 -6.77 5.63 -9.00
CA ASN A 192 -7.28 6.77 -8.21
C ASN A 192 -6.35 7.99 -8.20
N LEU A 193 -5.18 7.93 -8.85
CA LEU A 193 -4.35 9.11 -9.02
C LEU A 193 -4.95 10.02 -10.09
N LYS A 194 -4.70 11.31 -9.96
CA LYS A 194 -4.97 12.34 -10.97
C LYS A 194 -4.32 11.95 -12.30
N GLN A 195 -5.02 12.22 -13.41
CA GLN A 195 -4.66 11.72 -14.74
C GLN A 195 -3.21 11.96 -15.13
N SER A 196 -2.67 13.16 -14.91
CA SER A 196 -1.28 13.49 -15.28
C SER A 196 -0.26 12.57 -14.59
N LEU A 197 -0.39 12.38 -13.28
CA LEU A 197 0.47 11.50 -12.49
C LEU A 197 0.24 10.03 -12.83
N GLY A 198 -1.02 9.61 -12.92
CA GLY A 198 -1.39 8.24 -13.26
C GLY A 198 -0.85 7.83 -14.63
N LYS A 199 -0.95 8.69 -15.65
CA LYS A 199 -0.38 8.45 -16.98
C LYS A 199 1.15 8.37 -16.94
N ALA A 200 1.79 9.33 -16.29
CA ALA A 200 3.25 9.33 -16.13
C ALA A 200 3.74 8.03 -15.48
N ILE A 201 3.02 7.52 -14.47
CA ILE A 201 3.28 6.23 -13.85
C ILE A 201 3.06 5.07 -14.83
N VAL A 202 1.89 4.96 -15.47
CA VAL A 202 1.57 3.83 -16.36
C VAL A 202 2.52 3.74 -17.56
N HIS A 203 2.99 4.87 -18.07
CA HIS A 203 3.94 4.94 -19.18
C HIS A 203 5.40 4.95 -18.73
N PHE A 204 5.65 5.07 -17.42
CA PHE A 204 6.97 5.27 -16.83
C PHE A 204 7.74 6.41 -17.51
N GLU A 205 7.09 7.56 -17.55
CA GLU A 205 7.62 8.79 -18.12
C GLU A 205 7.77 9.85 -17.02
N PRO A 206 8.73 10.79 -17.15
CA PRO A 206 8.82 11.90 -16.22
C PRO A 206 7.51 12.68 -16.17
N LEU A 207 7.02 12.97 -14.97
CA LEU A 207 5.89 13.83 -14.79
C LEU A 207 6.25 15.24 -15.27
N ASN A 208 5.37 15.84 -16.07
CA ASN A 208 5.48 17.23 -16.45
C ASN A 208 5.13 18.11 -15.24
N ILE A 209 6.13 18.37 -14.41
CA ILE A 209 6.03 19.20 -13.23
C ILE A 209 6.46 20.62 -13.59
N PRO A 210 5.54 21.61 -13.61
CA PRO A 210 5.93 23.00 -13.75
C PRO A 210 6.74 23.44 -12.52
N ASP A 211 7.72 24.33 -12.74
CA ASP A 211 8.51 24.92 -11.67
C ASP A 211 9.21 23.88 -10.76
N ARG A 212 9.77 22.84 -11.38
CA ARG A 212 10.38 21.68 -10.73
C ARG A 212 11.39 22.02 -9.62
N LEU A 213 12.08 23.17 -9.72
CA LEU A 213 13.05 23.61 -8.71
C LEU A 213 12.41 24.00 -7.36
N ASN A 214 11.12 24.33 -7.36
CA ASN A 214 10.37 24.70 -6.16
C ASN A 214 9.64 23.52 -5.49
N TRP A 215 9.84 22.31 -6.01
CA TRP A 215 9.37 21.09 -5.36
C TRP A 215 10.41 20.56 -4.39
N ILE A 216 9.98 20.32 -3.16
CA ILE A 216 10.83 19.75 -2.10
C ILE A 216 10.31 18.37 -1.78
N PHE A 217 11.19 17.37 -1.82
CA PHE A 217 10.87 15.99 -1.51
C PHE A 217 11.71 15.53 -0.33
N GLU A 218 11.06 15.06 0.73
CA GLU A 218 11.71 14.57 1.93
C GLU A 218 11.13 13.19 2.27
N ALA A 219 12.01 12.18 2.36
CA ALA A 219 11.60 10.81 2.67
C ALA A 219 12.24 10.34 3.98
N PHE A 220 11.50 9.57 4.76
CA PHE A 220 11.88 9.14 6.10
C PHE A 220 11.73 7.62 6.25
N HIS A 221 12.78 6.94 6.73
CA HIS A 221 12.82 5.47 6.78
C HIS A 221 12.16 4.84 8.04
N LYS A 222 11.57 3.65 7.90
CA LYS A 222 10.79 2.86 8.90
C LYS A 222 11.37 2.77 10.31
N LYS A 223 12.68 2.94 10.50
CA LYS A 223 13.33 2.94 11.83
C LYS A 223 13.02 4.26 12.54
N LYS A 224 11.79 4.37 13.07
CA LYS A 224 11.18 5.56 13.72
C LYS A 224 10.85 6.74 12.79
N TYR A 225 11.09 6.64 11.48
CA TYR A 225 10.83 7.71 10.52
C TYR A 225 11.56 9.03 10.85
N ASN A 226 12.73 8.94 11.48
CA ASN A 226 13.55 10.11 11.82
C ASN A 226 14.81 10.22 10.95
N SER A 227 15.17 9.15 10.24
CA SER A 227 16.30 9.14 9.32
C SER A 227 15.81 9.52 7.93
N GLU A 228 16.36 10.62 7.42
CA GLU A 228 16.17 11.02 6.03
C GLU A 228 16.72 9.95 5.06
N LYS A 229 16.11 9.91 3.89
CA LYS A 229 16.41 8.97 2.83
C LYS A 229 16.36 9.69 1.49
N ASN A 230 17.29 9.34 0.60
CA ASN A 230 17.29 9.85 -0.76
C ASN A 230 16.09 9.30 -1.55
N LEU A 231 15.71 10.01 -2.60
CA LEU A 231 14.72 9.54 -3.55
C LEU A 231 15.13 8.18 -4.14
N CYS A 232 14.14 7.30 -4.31
CA CYS A 232 14.34 6.05 -5.05
C CYS A 232 14.52 6.35 -6.54
N GLN A 233 15.04 5.41 -7.31
CA GLN A 233 15.27 5.57 -8.75
C GLN A 233 13.99 5.95 -9.50
N ASN A 234 12.84 5.38 -9.13
CA ASN A 234 11.55 5.68 -9.77
C ASN A 234 11.09 7.11 -9.50
N CYS A 235 11.32 7.62 -8.28
CA CYS A 235 11.02 9.01 -7.96
C CYS A 235 12.00 9.98 -8.64
N ASN A 236 13.29 9.63 -8.73
CA ASN A 236 14.28 10.41 -9.48
C ASN A 236 13.93 10.50 -10.97
N MET A 237 13.53 9.39 -11.58
CA MET A 237 13.06 9.38 -12.96
C MET A 237 11.78 10.22 -13.09
N MET A 238 10.77 9.94 -12.24
CA MET A 238 9.45 10.56 -12.34
C MET A 238 9.49 12.08 -12.12
N PHE A 239 10.21 12.54 -11.09
CA PHE A 239 10.12 13.93 -10.64
C PHE A 239 11.33 14.77 -11.04
N CYS A 240 12.51 14.14 -11.20
CA CYS A 240 13.73 14.85 -11.58
C CYS A 240 14.10 14.61 -13.05
N GLY A 241 13.47 13.66 -13.75
CA GLY A 241 13.85 13.27 -15.11
C GLY A 241 15.22 12.60 -15.18
N ASN A 242 15.78 12.21 -14.02
CA ASN A 242 17.13 11.66 -13.92
C ASN A 242 17.07 10.13 -14.01
N ARG A 243 17.63 9.58 -15.09
CA ARG A 243 17.73 8.12 -15.32
C ARG A 243 19.08 7.54 -14.91
N SER A 244 20.05 8.39 -14.55
CA SER A 244 21.47 8.03 -14.39
C SER A 244 21.92 7.81 -12.94
N GLU A 245 21.10 8.14 -11.95
CA GLU A 245 21.47 7.96 -10.54
C GLU A 245 21.09 6.57 -10.01
N ASN A 246 22.05 5.94 -9.31
CA ASN A 246 21.85 4.74 -8.51
C ASN A 246 21.03 5.07 -7.25
N GLY A 247 19.73 5.36 -7.43
CA GLY A 247 18.78 5.47 -6.33
C GLY A 247 18.46 4.09 -5.74
N GLU A 248 17.93 4.06 -4.52
CA GLU A 248 17.39 2.81 -4.00
C GLU A 248 16.26 2.29 -4.91
N THR A 249 16.17 0.97 -5.06
CA THR A 249 15.15 0.34 -5.89
C THR A 249 13.79 0.39 -5.19
N SER A 250 12.75 0.68 -5.96
CA SER A 250 11.36 0.62 -5.50
C SER A 250 10.51 -0.01 -6.59
N PHE A 251 9.37 -0.58 -6.22
CA PHE A 251 8.33 -0.86 -7.21
C PHE A 251 7.72 0.45 -7.70
N LEU A 252 7.39 0.52 -8.98
CA LEU A 252 6.66 1.64 -9.56
C LEU A 252 5.33 1.82 -8.83
N ALA A 253 4.89 3.07 -8.66
CA ALA A 253 3.71 3.49 -7.90
C ALA A 253 3.70 3.13 -6.39
N ALA A 254 4.67 2.37 -5.88
CA ALA A 254 4.79 2.04 -4.46
C ALA A 254 5.47 3.14 -3.63
N CYS A 255 5.97 4.19 -4.29
CA CYS A 255 6.71 5.27 -3.65
C CYS A 255 5.81 6.12 -2.76
N ALA A 256 6.36 6.57 -1.63
CA ALA A 256 5.61 7.33 -0.63
C ALA A 256 5.22 8.72 -1.15
N GLU A 257 6.01 9.26 -2.07
CA GLU A 257 5.87 10.59 -2.64
C GLU A 257 4.66 10.71 -3.57
N TYR A 258 4.25 9.63 -4.25
CA TYR A 258 3.17 9.71 -5.26
C TYR A 258 1.85 10.20 -4.68
N CYS A 259 1.45 9.72 -3.49
CA CYS A 259 0.22 10.17 -2.84
C CYS A 259 0.28 11.66 -2.48
N ALA A 260 1.44 12.14 -1.98
CA ALA A 260 1.62 13.54 -1.62
C ALA A 260 1.67 14.46 -2.85
N VAL A 261 2.36 14.03 -3.92
CA VAL A 261 2.39 14.73 -5.22
C VAL A 261 0.99 14.85 -5.79
N ASN A 262 0.19 13.77 -5.74
CA ASN A 262 -1.19 13.77 -6.21
C ASN A 262 -2.04 14.90 -5.58
N GLN A 263 -1.82 15.19 -4.30
CA GLN A 263 -2.53 16.27 -3.60
C GLN A 263 -2.07 17.68 -4.01
N LEU A 264 -0.85 17.82 -4.51
CA LEU A 264 -0.26 19.10 -4.94
C LEU A 264 -0.57 19.46 -6.40
N LEU A 265 -0.94 18.48 -7.22
CA LEU A 265 -1.30 18.72 -8.61
C LEU A 265 -2.63 19.49 -8.72
N PRO A 266 -2.89 20.18 -9.85
CA PRO A 266 -4.18 20.80 -10.13
C PRO A 266 -5.33 19.80 -10.01
N ASP A 267 -6.55 20.28 -9.80
CA ASP A 267 -7.71 19.39 -9.79
C ASP A 267 -8.01 18.94 -11.22
N GLU A 268 -8.01 17.63 -11.39
CA GLU A 268 -8.30 16.94 -12.64
C GLU A 268 -8.96 15.61 -12.32
N LEU A 269 -9.54 14.97 -13.34
CA LEU A 269 -10.13 13.65 -13.20
C LEU A 269 -9.08 12.62 -12.77
N ASN A 270 -9.55 11.53 -12.17
CA ASN A 270 -8.69 10.41 -11.86
C ASN A 270 -8.39 9.58 -13.11
N LEU A 271 -7.29 8.82 -13.08
CA LEU A 271 -6.83 8.00 -14.21
C LEU A 271 -7.88 6.97 -14.63
N GLY A 272 -8.59 6.37 -13.68
CA GLY A 272 -9.67 5.42 -13.95
C GLY A 272 -10.87 6.02 -14.70
N GLN A 273 -10.94 7.36 -14.78
CA GLN A 273 -11.96 8.12 -15.51
C GLN A 273 -11.39 8.72 -16.81
N SER A 274 -10.21 8.27 -17.26
CA SER A 274 -9.56 8.76 -18.47
C SER A 274 -10.22 8.22 -19.73
N ASP A 275 -10.56 9.10 -20.68
CA ASP A 275 -11.05 8.74 -22.01
C ASP A 275 -9.93 8.29 -22.97
N ASP A 276 -8.68 8.29 -22.50
CA ASP A 276 -7.51 7.82 -23.25
C ASP A 276 -7.54 6.29 -23.42
N VAL A 277 -7.83 5.85 -24.64
CA VAL A 277 -7.96 4.42 -25.00
C VAL A 277 -6.69 3.63 -24.65
N GLN A 278 -5.49 4.18 -24.86
CA GLN A 278 -4.25 3.45 -24.58
C GLN A 278 -4.06 3.22 -23.08
N VAL A 279 -4.45 4.20 -22.26
CA VAL A 279 -4.43 4.09 -20.79
C VAL A 279 -5.48 3.08 -20.33
N ALA A 280 -6.70 3.17 -20.86
CA ALA A 280 -7.79 2.25 -20.53
C ALA A 280 -7.41 0.78 -20.86
N ASP A 281 -6.82 0.53 -22.03
CA ASP A 281 -6.34 -0.81 -22.43
C ASP A 281 -5.24 -1.33 -21.51
N ARG A 282 -4.32 -0.46 -21.06
CA ARG A 282 -3.26 -0.84 -20.10
C ARG A 282 -3.84 -1.16 -18.73
N LEU A 283 -4.74 -0.33 -18.21
CA LEU A 283 -5.40 -0.56 -16.94
C LEU A 283 -6.21 -1.87 -16.97
N THR A 284 -6.96 -2.11 -18.05
CA THR A 284 -7.74 -3.34 -18.24
C THR A 284 -6.84 -4.59 -18.22
N ARG A 285 -5.73 -4.57 -18.96
CA ARG A 285 -4.75 -5.69 -18.95
C ARG A 285 -4.09 -5.88 -17.59
N ASN A 286 -3.75 -4.80 -16.90
CA ASN A 286 -3.14 -4.88 -15.58
C ASN A 286 -4.13 -5.41 -14.54
N LEU A 287 -5.39 -4.99 -14.58
CA LEU A 287 -6.46 -5.52 -13.73
C LEU A 287 -6.65 -7.01 -13.99
N ALA A 288 -6.76 -7.44 -15.25
CA ALA A 288 -6.90 -8.85 -15.60
C ALA A 288 -5.75 -9.72 -15.04
N ARG A 289 -4.50 -9.24 -15.13
CA ARG A 289 -3.33 -9.91 -14.53
C ARG A 289 -3.41 -9.94 -12.99
N CYS A 290 -3.90 -8.86 -12.39
CA CYS A 290 -4.07 -8.76 -10.94
C CYS A 290 -5.15 -9.74 -10.44
N SER A 291 -6.26 -9.84 -11.16
CA SER A 291 -7.34 -10.78 -10.86
C SER A 291 -6.88 -12.23 -11.04
N ASP A 292 -6.16 -12.56 -12.11
CA ASP A 292 -5.56 -13.89 -12.30
C ASP A 292 -4.64 -14.27 -11.13
N LEU A 293 -3.79 -13.34 -10.68
CA LEU A 293 -2.92 -13.58 -9.52
C LEU A 293 -3.73 -13.81 -8.24
N PHE A 294 -4.78 -13.04 -8.01
CA PHE A 294 -5.62 -13.14 -6.82
C PHE A 294 -6.36 -14.49 -6.77
N GLU A 295 -7.02 -14.86 -7.87
CA GLU A 295 -7.80 -16.10 -7.97
C GLU A 295 -6.91 -17.35 -7.91
N ASN A 296 -5.71 -17.29 -8.51
CA ASN A 296 -4.81 -18.44 -8.59
C ASN A 296 -3.73 -18.49 -7.50
N PHE A 297 -3.81 -17.61 -6.48
CA PHE A 297 -2.76 -17.48 -5.48
C PHE A 297 -2.45 -18.80 -4.75
N SER A 298 -3.48 -19.57 -4.35
CA SER A 298 -3.28 -20.86 -3.66
C SER A 298 -2.49 -21.86 -4.52
N SER A 299 -2.78 -21.91 -5.82
CA SER A 299 -2.03 -22.76 -6.77
C SER A 299 -0.59 -22.27 -6.96
N ILE A 300 -0.41 -20.97 -7.15
CA ILE A 300 0.91 -20.35 -7.35
C ILE A 300 1.80 -20.51 -6.12
N SER A 301 1.25 -20.25 -4.93
CA SER A 301 1.96 -20.38 -3.65
C SER A 301 2.41 -21.81 -3.41
N LYS A 302 1.51 -22.79 -3.58
CA LYS A 302 1.84 -24.20 -3.45
C LYS A 302 2.95 -24.63 -4.42
N LYS A 303 2.86 -24.25 -5.71
CA LYS A 303 3.93 -24.53 -6.68
C LYS A 303 5.28 -23.99 -6.25
N CYS A 304 5.32 -22.76 -5.72
CA CYS A 304 6.57 -22.14 -5.25
C CYS A 304 7.14 -22.87 -4.03
N ILE A 305 6.30 -23.26 -3.08
CA ILE A 305 6.69 -23.99 -1.87
C ILE A 305 7.20 -25.39 -2.24
N ASP A 306 6.42 -26.16 -3.02
CA ASP A 306 6.80 -27.51 -3.47
C ASP A 306 8.15 -27.48 -4.23
N ALA A 307 8.36 -26.47 -5.09
CA ALA A 307 9.63 -26.30 -5.78
C ALA A 307 10.78 -25.96 -4.84
N ALA A 308 10.57 -25.04 -3.89
CA ALA A 308 11.57 -24.67 -2.89
C ALA A 308 12.00 -25.88 -2.02
N ASP A 309 11.03 -26.67 -1.57
CA ASP A 309 11.19 -27.85 -0.72
C ASP A 309 11.87 -29.00 -1.47
N SER A 310 11.60 -29.14 -2.77
CA SER A 310 12.26 -30.17 -3.60
C SER A 310 13.79 -30.02 -3.63
N GLY A 311 14.30 -28.81 -3.37
CA GLY A 311 15.73 -28.49 -3.46
C GLY A 311 16.32 -28.55 -4.88
N ASN A 312 15.54 -28.99 -5.87
CA ASN A 312 15.96 -29.16 -7.26
C ASN A 312 16.02 -27.78 -7.96
N LYS A 313 17.24 -27.37 -8.33
CA LYS A 313 17.50 -26.06 -8.94
C LYS A 313 16.76 -25.89 -10.28
N ASP A 314 16.72 -26.92 -11.12
CA ASP A 314 16.10 -26.86 -12.44
C ASP A 314 14.59 -26.66 -12.30
N ASN A 315 13.96 -27.37 -11.36
CA ASN A 315 12.54 -27.21 -11.05
C ASN A 315 12.24 -25.79 -10.54
N ILE A 316 13.08 -25.26 -9.66
CA ILE A 316 12.92 -23.91 -9.12
C ILE A 316 13.05 -22.85 -10.22
N GLU A 317 13.97 -23.03 -11.16
CA GLU A 317 14.14 -22.12 -12.29
C GLU A 317 12.92 -22.13 -13.23
N VAL A 318 12.37 -23.32 -13.51
CA VAL A 318 11.12 -23.45 -14.29
C VAL A 318 9.97 -22.71 -13.60
N VAL A 319 9.78 -22.91 -12.29
CA VAL A 319 8.74 -22.21 -11.53
C VAL A 319 8.99 -20.71 -11.46
N TYR A 320 10.25 -20.28 -11.35
CA TYR A 320 10.61 -18.87 -11.40
C TYR A 320 10.12 -18.21 -12.69
N GLN A 321 10.42 -18.81 -13.85
CA GLN A 321 9.99 -18.28 -15.14
C GLN A 321 8.46 -18.23 -15.28
N GLU A 322 7.74 -19.20 -14.70
CA GLU A 322 6.27 -19.22 -14.71
C GLU A 322 5.66 -18.10 -13.85
N VAL A 323 6.23 -17.84 -12.68
CA VAL A 323 5.60 -17.02 -11.63
C VAL A 323 6.05 -15.56 -11.67
N ILE A 324 7.29 -15.26 -12.08
CA ILE A 324 7.85 -13.91 -11.98
C ILE A 324 7.02 -12.85 -12.73
N CYS A 325 6.57 -13.20 -13.94
CA CYS A 325 5.73 -12.34 -14.76
C CYS A 325 4.32 -12.13 -14.21
N ARG A 326 3.85 -13.01 -13.31
CA ARG A 326 2.56 -12.87 -12.62
C ARG A 326 2.66 -11.97 -11.39
N LEU A 327 3.81 -11.99 -10.71
CA LEU A 327 4.05 -11.15 -9.52
C LEU A 327 4.43 -9.71 -9.89
N HIS A 328 5.20 -9.52 -10.97
CA HIS A 328 5.67 -8.21 -11.42
C HIS A 328 4.73 -7.61 -12.47
N ILE A 329 3.56 -7.14 -12.02
CA ILE A 329 2.54 -6.55 -12.91
C ILE A 329 2.87 -5.09 -13.26
N PHE A 330 3.26 -4.30 -12.25
CA PHE A 330 3.55 -2.87 -12.39
C PHE A 330 5.07 -2.56 -12.40
N GLY A 331 5.95 -3.56 -12.38
CA GLY A 331 7.38 -3.33 -12.61
C GLY A 331 7.67 -3.15 -14.10
N LEU A 332 8.70 -2.38 -14.45
CA LEU A 332 9.18 -2.39 -15.83
C LEU A 332 9.77 -3.75 -16.15
N SER A 333 9.50 -4.30 -17.31
CA SER A 333 10.40 -5.27 -17.92
C SER A 333 11.43 -4.43 -18.69
N PRO A 334 12.69 -4.25 -18.21
CA PRO A 334 13.55 -5.25 -17.55
C PRO A 334 14.05 -4.88 -16.13
N GLU A 335 13.27 -4.20 -15.31
CA GLU A 335 13.43 -4.21 -13.83
C GLU A 335 12.99 -5.57 -13.22
N CYS A 336 12.87 -6.63 -14.04
CA CYS A 336 13.05 -8.03 -13.67
C CYS A 336 14.51 -8.49 -13.91
N ASN A 337 15.48 -7.59 -13.83
CA ASN A 337 16.90 -7.90 -13.82
C ASN A 337 17.19 -9.00 -12.79
N PRO A 338 17.77 -10.15 -13.16
CA PRO A 338 18.20 -11.17 -12.21
C PRO A 338 19.39 -10.71 -11.35
N TYR A 339 19.46 -9.43 -10.96
CA TYR A 339 20.36 -8.83 -9.97
C TYR A 339 19.59 -8.13 -8.82
N PHE A 340 18.28 -8.41 -8.66
CA PHE A 340 17.40 -7.84 -7.63
C PHE A 340 17.33 -8.65 -6.33
#